data_AF-A0A383F057-F1
#
_entry.id   AF-A0A383F057-F1
#
_cell.length_a   1.000
_cell.length_b   1.000
_cell.length_c   1.000
_cell.angle_alpha   90.00
_cell.angle_beta   90.00
_cell.angle_gamma   90.00
#
_symmetry.space_group_name_H-M   'P 1'
#
loop_
_entity.id
_entity.type
_entity.pdbx_description
1 polymer ?
#
loop_
_entity_poly.entity_id
_entity_poly.type
_entity_poly.pdbx_seq_one_letter_code
_entity_poly.pdbx_strand_id
1 'polypeptide(L)'
;DQLAKQGPELWYAGSKFQRPWLEAWLQDPQPIRPMKFNSVMEPNPGGHLALSAGQAGPVTDYLMNLTSGVVEAGAVKVKKKNLKGRLIFIKKMPCSGCHQFPTKKKFSGGMSGPSLVGAGERLNPDWVLAYLRQPKVFKPVKMMPVFVGVLSDKDMKNVAAHVATFK
;
A
#
# COMPACT_ATOMS: atom_id res chain seq x y z
N ASP A 1 -11.42 -12.66 -16.14
CA ASP A 1 -9.95 -12.71 -16.27
C ASP A 1 -9.31 -11.66 -15.34
N GLN A 2 -8.42 -12.07 -14.43
CA GLN A 2 -7.75 -11.15 -13.49
C GLN A 2 -6.67 -10.29 -14.19
N LEU A 3 -6.14 -10.73 -15.33
CA LEU A 3 -5.11 -10.03 -16.07
C LEU A 3 -5.69 -8.92 -16.97
N ALA A 4 -6.92 -9.09 -17.45
CA ALA A 4 -7.66 -8.08 -18.21
C ALA A 4 -8.13 -6.86 -17.38
N LYS A 5 -8.01 -6.90 -16.05
CA LYS A 5 -8.41 -5.80 -15.17
C LYS A 5 -7.50 -4.59 -15.35
N GLN A 6 -8.10 -3.42 -15.45
CA GLN A 6 -7.41 -2.14 -15.60
C GLN A 6 -7.25 -1.38 -14.25
N GLY A 7 -7.76 -1.94 -13.15
CA GLY A 7 -7.77 -1.28 -11.84
C GLY A 7 -7.66 -2.23 -10.65
N PRO A 8 -7.37 -1.70 -9.45
CA PRO A 8 -7.31 -2.49 -8.23
C PRO A 8 -8.69 -2.91 -7.73
N GLU A 9 -8.72 -3.93 -6.88
CA GLU A 9 -9.91 -4.29 -6.09
C GLU A 9 -10.21 -3.22 -5.04
N LEU A 10 -11.49 -2.91 -4.85
CA LEU A 10 -11.96 -1.90 -3.88
C LEU A 10 -12.83 -2.47 -2.75
N TRP A 11 -13.18 -3.76 -2.78
CA TRP A 11 -14.06 -4.39 -1.79
C TRP A 11 -13.50 -4.41 -0.35
N TYR A 12 -12.25 -4.00 -0.15
CA TYR A 12 -11.58 -3.83 1.15
C TYR A 12 -10.98 -2.43 1.34
N ALA A 13 -11.45 -1.43 0.58
CA ALA A 13 -10.86 -0.09 0.59
C ALA A 13 -10.81 0.52 1.99
N GLY A 14 -11.87 0.37 2.79
CA GLY A 14 -11.95 0.85 4.17
C GLY A 14 -11.01 0.15 5.14
N SER A 15 -10.62 -1.10 4.86
CA SER A 15 -9.55 -1.75 5.62
C SER A 15 -8.17 -1.23 5.23
N LYS A 16 -7.98 -0.83 3.97
CA LYS A 16 -6.66 -0.51 3.38
C LYS A 16 -6.24 0.94 3.53
N PHE A 17 -7.15 1.88 3.29
CA PHE A 17 -6.80 3.29 3.15
C PHE A 17 -7.12 4.06 4.42
N GLN A 18 -6.38 5.15 4.64
CA GLN A 18 -6.75 6.17 5.61
C GLN A 18 -7.83 7.07 4.98
N ARG A 19 -8.94 7.31 5.67
CA ARG A 19 -10.06 8.13 5.16
C ARG A 19 -9.60 9.51 4.63
N PRO A 20 -8.79 10.30 5.37
CA PRO A 20 -8.41 11.64 4.90
C PRO A 20 -7.63 11.61 3.58
N TRP A 21 -6.74 10.62 3.43
CA TRP A 21 -5.98 10.46 2.19
C TRP A 21 -6.87 10.02 1.03
N LEU A 22 -7.81 9.10 1.26
CA LEU A 22 -8.69 8.60 0.20
C LEU A 22 -9.57 9.71 -0.36
N GLU A 23 -10.15 10.53 0.51
CA GLU A 23 -11.00 11.66 0.13
C GLU A 23 -10.23 12.73 -0.65
N ALA A 24 -9.00 13.05 -0.21
CA ALA A 24 -8.14 13.99 -0.92
C ALA A 24 -7.68 13.43 -2.27
N TRP A 25 -7.29 12.15 -2.34
CA TRP A 25 -6.84 11.52 -3.57
C TRP A 25 -7.97 11.41 -4.60
N LEU A 26 -9.23 11.21 -4.18
CA LEU A 26 -10.35 11.20 -5.11
C LEU A 26 -10.58 12.57 -5.77
N GLN A 27 -10.18 13.67 -5.12
CA GLN A 27 -10.30 15.03 -5.67
C GLN A 27 -9.10 15.42 -6.53
N ASP A 28 -7.91 14.91 -6.22
CA ASP A 28 -6.69 15.13 -6.98
C ASP A 28 -5.90 13.81 -7.14
N PRO A 29 -6.32 12.93 -8.06
CA PRO A 29 -5.78 11.59 -8.14
C PRO A 29 -4.41 11.58 -8.83
N GLN A 30 -3.38 11.29 -8.04
CA GLN A 30 -2.01 11.14 -8.52
C GLN A 30 -1.62 9.65 -8.69
N PRO A 31 -0.77 9.30 -9.68
CA PRO A 31 -0.32 7.92 -9.88
C PRO A 31 0.35 7.30 -8.64
N ILE A 32 -0.25 6.24 -8.08
CA ILE A 32 0.36 5.47 -6.97
C ILE A 32 1.41 4.49 -7.49
N ARG A 33 1.16 3.90 -8.67
CA ARG A 33 2.10 3.04 -9.36
C ARG A 33 2.84 3.85 -10.42
N PRO A 34 4.18 3.83 -10.43
CA PRO A 34 4.96 4.43 -11.51
C PRO A 34 4.71 3.78 -12.88
N MET A 35 4.48 2.46 -12.90
CA MET A 35 4.18 1.68 -14.12
C MET A 35 2.68 1.37 -14.24
N LYS A 36 2.20 1.13 -15.47
CA LYS A 36 0.80 0.75 -15.72
C LYS A 36 0.40 -0.48 -14.91
N PHE A 37 -0.90 -0.60 -14.64
CA PHE A 37 -1.43 -1.79 -13.97
C PHE A 37 -1.08 -3.04 -14.79
N ASN A 38 -0.46 -4.03 -14.15
CA ASN A 38 0.04 -5.27 -14.77
C ASN A 38 1.18 -5.10 -15.81
N SER A 39 1.85 -3.95 -15.91
CA SER A 39 3.07 -3.77 -16.71
C SER A 39 4.25 -3.30 -15.86
N VAL A 40 5.47 -3.71 -16.22
CA VAL A 40 6.73 -3.21 -15.65
C VAL A 40 7.58 -2.45 -16.68
N MET A 41 7.09 -2.33 -17.92
CA MET A 41 7.80 -1.69 -19.02
C MET A 41 7.16 -0.37 -19.44
N GLU A 42 5.85 -0.23 -19.23
CA GLU A 42 5.09 0.97 -19.64
C GLU A 42 4.84 1.89 -18.44
N PRO A 43 5.27 3.15 -18.49
CA PRO A 43 4.96 4.14 -17.46
C PRO A 43 3.45 4.36 -17.33
N ASN A 44 3.00 4.63 -16.11
CA ASN A 44 1.62 4.98 -15.83
C ASN A 44 1.35 6.42 -16.30
N PRO A 45 0.49 6.64 -17.31
CA PRO A 45 0.18 7.99 -17.78
C PRO A 45 -0.66 8.79 -16.77
N GLY A 46 -1.15 8.17 -15.70
CA GLY A 46 -2.11 8.78 -14.79
C GLY A 46 -3.48 8.92 -15.44
N GLY A 47 -4.16 10.04 -15.21
CA GLY A 47 -5.45 10.34 -15.83
C GLY A 47 -6.64 9.64 -15.18
N HIS A 48 -6.56 9.30 -13.89
CA HIS A 48 -7.75 8.89 -13.15
C HIS A 48 -8.71 10.09 -13.03
N LEU A 49 -10.01 9.85 -13.14
CA LEU A 49 -11.02 10.90 -13.02
C LEU A 49 -10.98 11.52 -11.62
N ALA A 50 -10.89 12.85 -11.57
CA ALA A 50 -11.05 13.62 -10.35
C ALA A 50 -12.55 13.79 -10.03
N LEU A 51 -12.91 13.60 -8.78
CA LEU A 51 -14.24 13.90 -8.26
C LEU A 51 -14.26 15.32 -7.69
N SER A 52 -15.39 16.01 -7.83
CA SER A 52 -15.62 17.26 -7.10
C SER A 52 -15.66 17.03 -5.59
N ALA A 53 -15.43 18.07 -4.79
CA ALA A 53 -15.54 18.00 -3.33
C ALA A 53 -16.91 17.44 -2.86
N GLY A 54 -18.00 17.78 -3.55
CA GLY A 54 -19.34 17.26 -3.25
C GLY A 54 -19.54 15.77 -3.55
N GLN A 55 -18.74 15.19 -4.45
CA GLN A 55 -18.80 13.77 -4.81
C GLN A 55 -17.79 12.92 -4.03
N ALA A 56 -16.62 13.48 -3.71
CA ALA A 56 -15.54 12.74 -3.07
C ALA A 56 -15.91 12.24 -1.66
N GLY A 57 -16.62 13.04 -0.87
CA GLY A 57 -17.09 12.66 0.47
C GLY A 57 -17.98 11.40 0.46
N PRO A 58 -19.12 11.41 -0.25
CA PRO A 58 -20.01 10.25 -0.34
C PRO A 58 -19.34 8.98 -0.89
N VAL A 59 -18.48 9.13 -1.92
CA VAL A 59 -17.72 7.99 -2.46
C VAL A 59 -16.72 7.47 -1.43
N THR A 60 -16.06 8.36 -0.69
CA THR A 60 -15.18 7.97 0.42
C THR A 60 -15.95 7.18 1.47
N ASP A 61 -17.12 7.66 1.91
CA ASP A 61 -17.92 6.98 2.92
C ASP A 61 -18.34 5.57 2.48
N TYR A 62 -18.77 5.42 1.22
CA TYR A 62 -19.07 4.11 0.65
C TYR A 62 -17.84 3.19 0.66
N LEU A 63 -16.70 3.67 0.16
CA LEU A 63 -15.47 2.87 0.11
C LEU A 63 -14.94 2.51 1.51
N MET A 64 -15.12 3.39 2.49
CA MET A 64 -14.71 3.14 3.87
C MET A 64 -15.56 2.06 4.56
N ASN A 65 -16.78 1.81 4.10
CA ASN A 65 -17.61 0.69 4.56
C ASN A 65 -17.18 -0.67 4.00
N LEU A 66 -16.38 -0.68 2.93
CA LEU A 66 -15.88 -1.91 2.31
C LEU A 66 -14.67 -2.43 3.11
N THR A 67 -14.93 -3.37 4.02
CA THR A 67 -13.92 -3.91 4.96
C THR A 67 -13.74 -5.42 4.82
N SER A 68 -12.60 -5.93 5.31
CA SER A 68 -12.28 -7.34 5.33
C SER A 68 -11.96 -7.80 6.76
N GLY A 69 -12.62 -8.86 7.21
CA GLY A 69 -12.41 -9.44 8.55
C GLY A 69 -11.01 -10.02 8.80
N VAL A 70 -10.17 -10.14 7.77
CA VAL A 70 -8.76 -10.57 7.93
C VAL A 70 -7.85 -9.44 8.44
N VAL A 71 -8.32 -8.18 8.43
CA VAL A 71 -7.58 -7.03 8.93
C VAL A 71 -7.94 -6.79 10.39
N GLU A 72 -7.03 -7.20 11.28
CA GLU A 72 -7.15 -7.04 12.72
C GLU A 72 -6.78 -5.61 13.15
N ALA A 73 -7.76 -4.85 13.63
CA ALA A 73 -7.54 -3.46 14.04
C ALA A 73 -6.62 -3.36 15.26
N GLY A 74 -5.66 -2.43 15.21
CA GLY A 74 -4.74 -2.13 16.30
C GLY A 74 -3.58 -3.13 16.47
N ALA A 75 -3.43 -4.09 15.56
CA ALA A 75 -2.39 -5.12 15.59
C ALA A 75 -0.97 -4.58 15.39
N VAL A 76 -0.84 -3.44 14.72
CA VAL A 76 0.44 -2.76 14.44
C VAL A 76 0.55 -1.48 15.26
N LYS A 77 1.58 -1.42 16.12
CA LYS A 77 1.93 -0.20 16.85
C LYS A 77 3.04 0.55 16.12
N VAL A 78 2.69 1.68 15.51
CA VAL A 78 3.65 2.54 14.79
C VAL A 78 4.53 3.28 15.79
N LYS A 79 5.84 3.20 15.62
CA LYS A 79 6.84 3.90 16.44
C LYS A 79 7.73 4.75 15.53
N LYS A 80 8.04 5.98 15.93
CA LYS A 80 8.91 6.90 15.17
C LYS A 80 10.27 6.28 14.81
N LYS A 81 10.87 5.51 15.73
CA LYS A 81 12.12 4.79 15.51
C LYS A 81 11.85 3.29 15.44
N ASN A 82 12.01 2.72 14.26
CA ASN A 82 11.84 1.28 14.02
C ASN A 82 13.03 0.74 13.20
N LEU A 83 14.17 0.59 13.87
CA LEU A 83 15.40 0.14 13.22
C LEU A 83 15.27 -1.27 12.65
N LYS A 84 14.57 -2.17 13.36
CA LYS A 84 14.36 -3.55 12.92
C LYS A 84 13.54 -3.61 11.63
N GLY A 85 12.42 -2.89 11.55
CA GLY A 85 11.62 -2.78 10.34
C GLY A 85 12.40 -2.21 9.16
N ARG A 86 13.22 -1.18 9.40
CA ARG A 86 14.12 -0.62 8.38
C ARG A 86 15.16 -1.61 7.86
N LEU A 87 15.81 -2.34 8.76
CA LEU A 87 16.80 -3.36 8.37
C LEU A 87 16.14 -4.49 7.58
N ILE A 88 14.95 -4.92 7.97
CA ILE A 88 14.21 -5.94 7.21
C ILE A 88 13.87 -5.41 5.81
N PHE A 89 13.35 -4.18 5.72
CA PHE A 89 12.92 -3.56 4.47
C PHE A 89 14.05 -3.33 3.46
N ILE A 90 15.25 -2.95 3.93
CA ILE A 90 16.37 -2.57 3.06
C ILE A 90 17.37 -3.72 2.85
N LYS A 91 17.59 -4.56 3.87
CA LYS A 91 18.73 -5.51 3.89
C LYS A 91 18.30 -6.97 3.88
N LYS A 92 17.33 -7.33 4.73
CA LYS A 92 16.89 -8.75 4.85
C LYS A 92 16.01 -9.17 3.68
N MET A 93 15.13 -8.27 3.24
CA MET A 93 14.18 -8.51 2.15
C MET A 93 14.34 -7.45 1.07
N PRO A 94 14.13 -7.80 -0.21
CA PRO A 94 14.31 -6.87 -1.33
C PRO A 94 13.11 -5.91 -1.51
N CYS A 95 12.51 -5.40 -0.43
CA CYS A 95 11.33 -4.52 -0.53
C CYS A 95 11.65 -3.26 -1.33
N SER A 96 12.80 -2.63 -1.05
CA SER A 96 13.31 -1.48 -1.79
C SER A 96 13.68 -1.80 -3.24
N GLY A 97 13.88 -3.07 -3.60
CA GLY A 97 14.20 -3.48 -4.97
C GLY A 97 13.03 -3.27 -5.93
N CYS A 98 11.79 -3.34 -5.45
CA CYS A 98 10.59 -3.13 -6.27
C CYS A 98 9.85 -1.84 -5.91
N HIS A 99 9.86 -1.43 -4.65
CA HIS A 99 9.08 -0.30 -4.18
C HIS A 99 9.92 0.96 -4.03
N GLN A 100 9.45 2.06 -4.62
CA GLN A 100 9.98 3.38 -4.37
C GLN A 100 9.58 3.82 -2.96
N PHE A 101 10.47 4.47 -2.21
CA PHE A 101 10.24 4.90 -0.83
C PHE A 101 11.01 6.19 -0.50
N PRO A 102 10.60 6.95 0.52
CA PRO A 102 11.25 8.20 0.88
C PRO A 102 12.55 7.99 1.65
N THR A 103 13.53 8.84 1.39
CA THR A 103 14.80 8.94 2.12
C THR A 103 15.03 10.39 2.54
N LYS A 104 16.05 10.65 3.37
CA LYS A 104 16.37 12.01 3.84
C LYS A 104 16.64 13.03 2.73
N LYS A 105 17.06 12.60 1.54
CA LYS A 105 17.53 13.50 0.48
C LYS A 105 16.68 13.50 -0.78
N LYS A 106 15.85 12.46 -1.00
CA LYS A 106 15.11 12.17 -2.26
C LYS A 106 14.24 10.91 -2.08
N PHE A 107 13.66 10.39 -3.17
CA PHE A 107 13.10 9.04 -3.26
C PHE A 107 14.16 8.03 -3.74
N SER A 108 14.04 6.77 -3.32
CA SER A 108 14.92 5.66 -3.72
C SER A 108 14.11 4.39 -3.92
N GLY A 109 14.72 3.34 -4.47
CA GLY A 109 14.11 2.03 -4.71
C GLY A 109 13.56 1.83 -6.13
N GLY A 110 12.95 0.68 -6.36
CA GLY A 110 12.43 0.28 -7.66
C GLY A 110 11.08 0.90 -8.04
N MET A 111 10.67 0.72 -9.29
CA MET A 111 9.41 1.26 -9.84
C MET A 111 8.38 0.19 -10.18
N SER A 112 8.75 -1.09 -10.10
CA SER A 112 7.88 -2.23 -10.46
C SER A 112 6.76 -2.50 -9.44
N GLY A 113 6.95 -2.08 -8.19
CA GLY A 113 5.93 -2.08 -7.15
C GLY A 113 5.19 -0.73 -7.03
N PRO A 114 4.01 -0.69 -6.38
CA PRO A 114 3.40 0.57 -5.97
C PRO A 114 4.38 1.43 -5.15
N SER A 115 4.41 2.73 -5.41
CA SER A 115 5.21 3.65 -4.61
C SER A 115 4.75 3.61 -3.16
N LEU A 116 5.72 3.56 -2.24
CA LEU A 116 5.52 3.66 -0.80
C LEU A 116 5.85 5.07 -0.28
N VAL A 117 6.12 6.02 -1.16
CA VAL A 117 6.10 7.46 -0.83
C VAL A 117 4.68 7.82 -0.35
N GLY A 118 4.57 8.59 0.73
CA GLY A 118 3.30 8.90 1.39
C GLY A 118 2.55 7.69 1.98
N ALA A 119 3.17 6.51 2.09
CA ALA A 119 2.45 5.31 2.53
C ALA A 119 1.90 5.42 3.96
N GLY A 120 2.51 6.21 4.85
CA GLY A 120 2.01 6.45 6.20
C GLY A 120 0.73 7.28 6.25
N GLU A 121 0.51 8.15 5.26
CA GLU A 121 -0.73 8.92 5.11
C GLU A 121 -1.77 8.12 4.33
N ARG A 122 -1.33 7.24 3.43
CA ARG A 122 -2.19 6.49 2.51
C ARG A 122 -2.72 5.18 3.08
N LEU A 123 -1.85 4.37 3.70
CA LEU A 123 -2.15 2.98 4.03
C LEU A 123 -2.41 2.80 5.53
N ASN A 124 -3.39 1.95 5.85
CA ASN A 124 -3.57 1.40 7.18
C ASN A 124 -2.44 0.39 7.48
N PRO A 125 -1.64 0.59 8.55
CA PRO A 125 -0.57 -0.35 8.92
C PRO A 125 -1.09 -1.77 9.20
N ASP A 126 -2.30 -1.92 9.74
CA ASP A 126 -2.89 -3.23 10.02
C ASP A 126 -3.23 -3.98 8.72
N TRP A 127 -3.67 -3.26 7.69
CA TRP A 127 -3.83 -3.85 6.35
C TRP A 127 -2.50 -4.23 5.73
N VAL A 128 -1.44 -3.44 5.92
CA VAL A 128 -0.10 -3.82 5.44
C VAL A 128 0.33 -5.14 6.10
N LEU A 129 0.12 -5.30 7.41
CA LEU A 129 0.39 -6.56 8.10
C LEU A 129 -0.47 -7.71 7.55
N ALA A 130 -1.78 -7.50 7.41
CA ALA A 130 -2.68 -8.51 6.87
C ALA A 130 -2.29 -8.92 5.45
N TYR A 131 -1.85 -7.97 4.61
CA TYR A 131 -1.36 -8.24 3.27
C TYR A 131 -0.06 -9.05 3.30
N LEU A 132 0.87 -8.76 4.20
CA LEU A 132 2.11 -9.56 4.35
C LEU A 132 1.81 -11.00 4.82
N ARG A 133 0.82 -11.16 5.69
CA ARG A 133 0.36 -12.47 6.19
C ARG A 133 -0.41 -13.27 5.12
N GLN A 134 -1.35 -12.64 4.43
CA GLN A 134 -2.31 -13.33 3.55
C GLN A 134 -2.52 -12.59 2.22
N PRO A 135 -1.47 -12.40 1.40
CA PRO A 135 -1.56 -11.58 0.20
C PRO A 135 -2.53 -12.15 -0.85
N LYS A 136 -2.79 -13.47 -0.83
CA LYS A 136 -3.73 -14.13 -1.76
C LYS A 136 -5.18 -13.67 -1.57
N VAL A 137 -5.57 -13.28 -0.36
CA VAL A 137 -6.94 -12.76 -0.07
C VAL A 137 -7.17 -11.47 -0.85
N PHE A 138 -6.20 -10.56 -0.83
CA PHE A 138 -6.33 -9.24 -1.46
C PHE A 138 -5.97 -9.23 -2.94
N LYS A 139 -4.98 -10.05 -3.32
CA LYS A 139 -4.46 -10.12 -4.69
C LYS A 139 -4.02 -11.57 -5.02
N PRO A 140 -4.91 -12.38 -5.62
CA PRO A 140 -4.61 -13.78 -5.97
C PRO A 140 -3.40 -13.92 -6.90
N VAL A 141 -3.36 -13.09 -7.96
CA VAL A 141 -2.26 -13.02 -8.94
C VAL A 141 -1.35 -11.84 -8.59
N LYS A 142 -0.12 -12.11 -8.17
CA LYS A 142 0.81 -11.09 -7.66
C LYS A 142 2.26 -11.40 -8.03
N MET A 143 3.05 -10.34 -8.21
CA MET A 143 4.51 -10.42 -8.31
C MET A 143 5.20 -10.28 -6.95
N MET A 144 4.53 -9.69 -5.96
CA MET A 144 5.12 -9.52 -4.63
C MET A 144 5.27 -10.89 -3.95
N PRO A 145 6.45 -11.22 -3.38
CA PRO A 145 6.69 -12.51 -2.74
C PRO A 145 5.76 -12.78 -1.55
N VAL A 146 5.60 -14.06 -1.20
CA VAL A 146 4.94 -14.48 0.03
C VAL A 146 5.98 -14.58 1.13
N PHE A 147 5.72 -13.95 2.29
CA PHE A 147 6.71 -13.87 3.38
C PHE A 147 6.41 -14.76 4.58
N VAL A 148 5.23 -15.38 4.64
CA VAL A 148 4.91 -16.40 5.66
C VAL A 148 5.87 -17.57 5.51
N GLY A 149 6.48 -17.99 6.62
CA GLY A 149 7.55 -19.00 6.64
C GLY A 149 8.96 -18.43 6.38
N VAL A 150 9.08 -17.19 5.91
CA VAL A 150 10.37 -16.50 5.71
C VAL A 150 10.61 -15.43 6.77
N LEU A 151 9.56 -14.69 7.13
CA LEU A 151 9.56 -13.71 8.23
C LEU A 151 8.65 -14.19 9.36
N SER A 152 9.09 -13.96 10.60
CA SER A 152 8.22 -14.12 11.76
C SER A 152 7.09 -13.07 11.76
N ASP A 153 6.01 -13.34 12.49
CA ASP A 153 4.93 -12.37 12.66
C ASP A 153 5.43 -11.02 13.23
N LYS A 154 6.34 -11.10 14.20
CA LYS A 154 7.00 -9.93 14.78
C LYS A 154 7.81 -9.14 13.74
N ASP A 155 8.49 -9.82 12.83
CA ASP A 155 9.23 -9.17 11.74
C ASP A 155 8.28 -8.49 10.74
N MET A 156 7.18 -9.15 10.35
CA MET A 156 6.16 -8.55 9.48
C MET A 156 5.49 -7.33 10.13
N LYS A 157 5.17 -7.38 11.43
CA LYS A 157 4.69 -6.23 12.21
C LYS A 157 5.68 -5.06 12.19
N ASN A 158 6.97 -5.35 12.34
CA ASN A 158 8.01 -4.32 12.25
C ASN A 158 8.08 -3.71 10.84
N VAL A 159 7.94 -4.50 9.77
CA VAL A 159 7.90 -3.97 8.40
C VAL A 159 6.66 -3.09 8.19
N ALA A 160 5.47 -3.56 8.57
CA ALA A 160 4.24 -2.78 8.48
C ALA A 160 4.33 -1.45 9.23
N ALA A 161 4.81 -1.48 10.48
CA ALA A 161 5.04 -0.27 11.27
C ALA A 161 6.07 0.67 10.64
N HIS A 162 7.10 0.15 9.94
CA HIS A 162 8.08 0.97 9.27
C HIS A 162 7.53 1.63 8.01
N VAL A 163 6.78 0.90 7.18
CA VAL A 163 6.13 1.47 5.98
C VAL A 163 5.17 2.60 6.36
N ALA A 164 4.49 2.48 7.50
CA ALA A 164 3.62 3.52 8.02
C ALA A 164 4.34 4.79 8.50
N THR A 165 5.69 4.82 8.50
CA THR A 165 6.47 6.05 8.77
C THR A 165 6.86 6.82 7.51
N PHE A 166 6.55 6.30 6.33
CA PHE A 166 6.90 6.94 5.07
C PHE A 166 5.96 8.09 4.75
N LYS A 167 6.54 9.27 4.60
CA LYS A 167 5.90 10.50 4.14
C LYS A 167 6.41 10.80 2.73
#